data_AF-A0A7T8QVM1-F1
#
_entry.id   AF-A0A7T8QVM1-F1
#
_cell.length_a   1.000
_cell.length_b   1.000
_cell.length_c   1.000
_cell.angle_alpha   90.00
_cell.angle_beta   90.00
_cell.angle_gamma   90.00
#
_symmetry.space_group_name_H-M   'P 1'
#
loop_
_entity.id
_entity.type
_entity.pdbx_description
1 polymer ?
#
loop_
_entity_poly.entity_id
_entity_poly.type
_entity_poly.pdbx_seq_one_letter_code
_entity_poly.pdbx_strand_id
1 'polypeptide(L)'
;MSLVWAAEEKKLLALSLCSLLTSGSPVVLDRIYMIFLNVTSTLNDITKPDNNGGFMDTLLMANPCQTDEALENADYETEHEARKRRLASSDSIHSVDLREYFQSQLAGLYQQIGQSKYTEMIENIDIETKSNMKEFVSI
;
A
#
# COMPACT_ATOMS: atom_id res chain seq x y z
N MET A 1 -14.29 15.31 -9.78
CA MET A 1 -13.25 14.26 -9.71
C MET A 1 -13.72 13.23 -8.70
N SER A 2 -13.83 11.96 -9.10
CA SER A 2 -14.33 10.88 -8.24
C SER A 2 -13.31 10.58 -7.13
N LEU A 3 -13.79 10.28 -5.91
CA LEU A 3 -12.93 9.94 -4.76
C LEU A 3 -12.02 8.73 -5.01
N VAL A 4 -12.41 7.83 -5.93
CA VAL A 4 -11.69 6.59 -6.25
C VAL A 4 -10.32 6.89 -6.86
N TRP A 5 -10.24 7.86 -7.77
CA TRP A 5 -8.97 8.20 -8.44
C TRP A 5 -7.95 8.78 -7.47
N ALA A 6 -8.40 9.58 -6.50
CA ALA A 6 -7.53 10.12 -5.46
C ALA A 6 -6.94 9.03 -4.54
N ALA A 7 -7.67 7.94 -4.31
CA ALA A 7 -7.20 6.82 -3.50
C ALA A 7 -6.15 5.98 -4.25
N GLU A 8 -6.35 5.74 -5.55
CA GLU A 8 -5.39 5.04 -6.42
C GLU A 8 -4.05 5.79 -6.51
N GLU A 9 -4.10 7.11 -6.72
CA GLU A 9 -2.91 7.95 -6.75
C GLU A 9 -2.16 7.96 -5.41
N LYS A 10 -2.90 8.08 -4.29
CA LYS A 10 -2.32 8.02 -2.95
C LYS A 10 -1.65 6.66 -2.70
N LYS A 11 -2.30 5.55 -3.06
CA LYS A 11 -1.72 4.20 -2.92
C LYS A 11 -0.45 4.06 -3.75
N LEU A 12 -0.44 4.52 -5.00
CA LEU A 12 0.76 4.49 -5.86
C LEU A 12 1.92 5.27 -5.23
N LEU A 13 1.65 6.47 -4.72
CA LEU A 13 2.65 7.28 -4.02
C LEU A 13 3.14 6.57 -2.76
N ALA A 14 2.25 6.00 -1.95
CA ALA A 14 2.62 5.26 -0.76
C ALA A 14 3.49 4.02 -1.06
N LEU A 15 3.18 3.26 -2.12
CA LEU A 15 4.02 2.16 -2.60
C LEU A 15 5.40 2.65 -3.03
N SER A 16 5.46 3.78 -3.74
CA SER A 16 6.74 4.39 -4.14
C SER A 16 7.57 4.82 -2.92
N LEU A 17 6.94 5.44 -1.92
CA LEU A 17 7.62 5.85 -0.68
C LEU A 17 8.10 4.64 0.14
N CYS A 18 7.32 3.57 0.19
CA CYS A 18 7.73 2.31 0.82
C CYS A 18 8.98 1.73 0.15
N SER A 19 9.07 1.79 -1.19
CA SER A 19 10.26 1.32 -1.91
C SER A 19 11.53 2.11 -1.57
N LEU A 20 11.39 3.37 -1.13
CA LEU A 20 12.52 4.19 -0.72
C LEU A 20 13.08 3.79 0.65
N LEU A 21 12.29 3.13 1.51
CA LEU A 21 12.72 2.73 2.85
C LEU A 21 13.96 1.83 2.81
N THR A 22 14.05 0.96 1.81
CA THR A 22 15.17 0.03 1.63
C THR A 22 16.25 0.54 0.67
N SER A 23 16.17 1.81 0.24
CA SER A 23 17.15 2.41 -0.68
C SER A 23 18.53 2.65 -0.08
N GLY A 24 18.67 2.62 1.25
CA GLY A 24 19.91 2.91 1.96
C GLY A 24 20.38 4.37 1.86
N SER A 25 19.56 5.28 1.30
CA SER A 25 19.92 6.69 1.16
C SER A 25 19.82 7.41 2.52
N PRO A 26 20.87 8.12 2.96
CA PRO A 26 20.84 8.85 4.23
C PRO A 26 19.77 9.95 4.25
N VAL A 27 19.52 10.58 3.10
CA VAL A 27 18.49 11.63 2.95
C VAL A 27 17.09 11.07 3.20
N VAL A 28 16.87 9.81 2.82
CA VAL A 28 15.59 9.13 3.04
C VAL A 28 15.43 8.77 4.52
N LEU A 29 16.50 8.29 5.16
CA LEU A 29 16.50 7.97 6.60
C LEU A 29 16.20 9.22 7.45
N ASP A 30 16.75 10.39 7.08
CA ASP A 30 16.47 11.67 7.75
C ASP A 30 15.02 12.16 7.61
N ARG A 31 14.26 11.58 6.67
CA ARG A 31 12.87 11.96 6.35
C ARG A 31 11.89 10.81 6.54
N ILE A 32 12.33 9.72 7.15
CA ILE A 32 11.58 8.47 7.21
C ILE A 32 10.26 8.58 7.97
N TYR A 33 10.21 9.47 8.97
CA TYR A 33 9.00 9.76 9.74
C TYR A 33 7.87 10.32 8.87
N MET A 34 8.21 11.15 7.88
CA MET A 34 7.22 11.65 6.92
C MET A 34 6.74 10.54 5.99
N ILE A 35 7.61 9.59 5.64
CA ILE A 35 7.22 8.42 4.85
C ILE A 35 6.21 7.58 5.64
N PHE A 36 6.52 7.24 6.90
CA PHE A 36 5.64 6.48 7.77
C PHE A 36 4.27 7.15 7.95
N LEU A 37 4.24 8.47 8.18
CA LEU A 37 3.01 9.22 8.30
C LEU A 37 2.15 9.12 7.03
N ASN A 38 2.73 9.35 5.85
CA ASN A 38 1.99 9.33 4.59
C ASN A 38 1.49 7.93 4.23
N VAL A 39 2.32 6.90 4.44
CA VAL A 39 1.93 5.50 4.18
C VAL A 39 0.80 5.08 5.13
N THR A 40 0.92 5.40 6.42
CA THR A 40 -0.10 5.04 7.41
C THR A 40 -1.41 5.80 7.19
N SER A 41 -1.34 7.09 6.82
CA SER A 41 -2.52 7.85 6.41
C SER A 41 -3.20 7.24 5.18
N THR A 42 -2.41 6.76 4.22
CA THR A 42 -2.96 6.11 3.02
C THR A 42 -3.59 4.77 3.38
N LEU A 43 -2.97 3.99 4.28
CA LEU A 43 -3.56 2.76 4.80
C LEU A 43 -4.92 3.02 5.46
N ASN A 44 -5.03 4.06 6.28
CA ASN A 44 -6.31 4.48 6.87
C ASN A 44 -7.37 4.84 5.81
N ASP A 45 -6.97 5.47 4.71
CA ASP A 45 -7.90 5.87 3.64
C ASP A 45 -8.43 4.66 2.83
N ILE A 46 -7.60 3.64 2.60
CA ILE A 46 -7.92 2.52 1.70
C ILE A 46 -8.32 1.22 2.40
N THR A 47 -7.98 1.08 3.67
CA THR A 47 -8.23 -0.15 4.43
C THR A 47 -9.61 -0.11 5.05
N LYS A 48 -10.37 -1.19 4.88
CA LYS A 48 -11.66 -1.38 5.55
C LYS A 48 -11.63 -2.65 6.41
N PRO A 49 -12.34 -2.67 7.54
CA PRO A 49 -12.53 -3.90 8.30
C PRO A 49 -13.32 -4.89 7.43
N ASP A 50 -12.74 -6.06 7.22
CA ASP A 50 -13.40 -7.19 6.58
C ASP A 50 -14.45 -7.79 7.55
N ASN A 51 -15.47 -8.44 7.01
CA ASN A 51 -16.54 -9.08 7.78
C ASN A 51 -15.99 -10.17 8.72
N ASN A 52 -14.80 -10.71 8.43
CA ASN A 52 -14.09 -11.68 9.26
C ASN A 52 -13.19 -11.04 10.34
N GLY A 53 -13.25 -9.71 10.52
CA GLY A 53 -12.41 -8.97 11.48
C GLY A 53 -10.98 -8.73 10.99
N GLY A 54 -10.69 -9.02 9.71
CA GLY A 54 -9.42 -8.69 9.05
C GLY A 54 -9.39 -7.25 8.53
N PHE A 55 -8.25 -6.85 7.97
CA PHE A 55 -8.10 -5.59 7.25
C PHE A 55 -7.95 -5.89 5.77
N MET A 56 -8.85 -5.35 4.92
CA MET A 56 -8.81 -5.52 3.47
C MET A 56 -8.49 -4.18 2.79
N ASP A 57 -7.49 -4.20 1.91
CA ASP A 57 -7.20 -3.10 1.00
C ASP A 57 -8.29 -3.04 -0.10
N THR A 58 -9.10 -1.99 -0.06
CA THR A 58 -10.29 -1.84 -0.92
C THR A 58 -9.92 -1.72 -2.41
N LEU A 59 -8.66 -1.42 -2.75
CA LEU A 59 -8.20 -1.24 -4.12
C LEU A 59 -7.63 -2.52 -4.75
N LEU A 60 -7.49 -3.59 -3.97
CA LEU A 60 -7.07 -4.89 -4.50
C LEU A 60 -8.18 -5.51 -5.37
N MET A 61 -7.82 -5.91 -6.58
CA MET A 61 -8.71 -6.74 -7.40
C MET A 61 -8.62 -8.19 -6.91
N ALA A 62 -9.63 -8.65 -6.17
CA ALA A 62 -9.73 -10.03 -5.69
C ALA A 62 -9.74 -11.08 -6.81
N ASN A 63 -10.12 -10.67 -8.04
CA ASN A 63 -9.94 -11.45 -9.26
C ASN A 63 -10.02 -10.54 -10.48
N PRO A 64 -8.95 -10.32 -11.25
CA PRO A 64 -9.01 -9.49 -12.46
C PRO A 64 -9.88 -10.08 -13.59
N CYS A 65 -10.34 -11.33 -13.44
CA CYS A 65 -11.06 -12.09 -14.46
C CYS A 65 -12.55 -12.33 -14.13
N GLN A 66 -13.06 -11.92 -12.96
CA GLN A 66 -14.40 -12.34 -12.49
C GLN A 66 -15.15 -11.20 -11.79
N THR A 67 -15.31 -10.07 -12.46
CA THR A 67 -16.43 -9.17 -12.12
C THR A 67 -17.65 -9.72 -12.85
N ASP A 68 -18.78 -9.97 -12.16
CA ASP A 68 -20.01 -10.48 -12.81
C ASP A 68 -20.44 -9.62 -14.01
N GLU A 69 -20.18 -8.31 -13.95
CA GLU A 69 -20.38 -7.37 -15.06
C GLU A 69 -19.51 -7.65 -16.30
N ALA A 70 -18.33 -8.25 -16.13
CA ALA A 70 -17.43 -8.63 -17.23
C ALA A 70 -17.86 -9.94 -17.90
N LEU A 71 -18.57 -10.82 -17.19
CA LEU A 71 -19.15 -12.05 -17.73
C LEU A 71 -20.45 -11.76 -18.50
N GLU A 72 -21.28 -10.82 -18.03
CA GLU A 72 -22.49 -10.39 -18.75
C GLU A 72 -22.20 -9.52 -19.98
N ASN A 73 -21.09 -8.76 -20.00
CA ASN A 73 -20.69 -7.93 -21.15
C ASN A 73 -19.63 -8.58 -22.06
N ALA A 74 -19.23 -9.83 -21.80
CA ALA A 74 -18.20 -10.52 -22.58
C ALA A 74 -18.55 -10.62 -24.07
N ASP A 75 -19.85 -10.71 -24.40
CA ASP A 75 -20.34 -10.81 -25.78
C ASP A 75 -20.25 -9.47 -26.57
N TYR A 76 -19.96 -8.35 -25.89
CA TYR A 76 -19.83 -7.02 -26.49
C TYR A 76 -18.48 -6.34 -26.20
N GLU A 77 -17.53 -7.04 -25.55
CA GLU A 77 -16.23 -6.47 -25.22
C GLU A 77 -15.36 -6.29 -26.46
N THR A 78 -14.90 -5.07 -26.70
CA THR A 78 -13.94 -4.79 -27.77
C THR A 78 -12.54 -5.29 -27.40
N GLU A 79 -11.71 -5.65 -28.40
CA GLU A 79 -10.31 -6.01 -28.15
C GLU A 79 -9.53 -4.92 -27.39
N HIS A 80 -9.93 -3.66 -27.55
CA HIS A 80 -9.34 -2.52 -26.84
C HIS A 80 -9.66 -2.55 -25.35
N GLU A 81 -10.92 -2.83 -24.98
CA GLU A 81 -11.36 -2.95 -23.59
C GLU A 81 -10.71 -4.15 -22.90
N ALA A 82 -10.62 -5.28 -23.60
CA ALA A 82 -9.92 -6.46 -23.10
C ALA A 82 -8.43 -6.17 -22.81
N ARG A 83 -7.78 -5.39 -23.69
CA ARG A 83 -6.39 -4.94 -23.49
C ARG A 83 -6.27 -3.98 -22.31
N LYS A 84 -7.19 -3.02 -22.17
CA LYS A 84 -7.21 -2.07 -21.06
C LYS A 84 -7.39 -2.78 -19.71
N ARG A 85 -8.29 -3.77 -19.64
CA ARG A 85 -8.51 -4.59 -18.44
C ARG A 85 -7.26 -5.39 -18.08
N ARG A 86 -6.62 -6.04 -19.05
CA ARG A 86 -5.35 -6.75 -18.84
C ARG A 86 -4.25 -5.83 -18.32
N LEU A 87 -4.14 -4.63 -18.88
CA LEU A 87 -3.16 -3.64 -18.42
C LEU A 87 -3.44 -3.20 -16.97
N ALA A 88 -4.69 -2.90 -16.63
CA ALA A 88 -5.10 -2.53 -15.28
C ALA A 88 -4.84 -3.66 -14.26
N SER A 89 -5.05 -4.93 -14.65
CA SER A 89 -4.74 -6.07 -13.79
C SER A 89 -3.24 -6.28 -13.53
N SER A 90 -2.38 -5.69 -14.38
CA SER A 90 -0.93 -5.73 -14.22
C SER A 90 -0.40 -4.53 -13.42
N ASP A 91 -1.28 -3.61 -13.02
CA ASP A 91 -0.90 -2.44 -12.24
C ASP A 91 -0.67 -2.82 -10.76
N SER A 92 0.48 -2.40 -10.23
CA SER A 92 0.86 -2.55 -8.84
C SER A 92 -0.21 -2.05 -7.85
N ILE A 93 -1.00 -1.04 -8.23
CA ILE A 93 -2.07 -0.49 -7.39
C ILE A 93 -3.14 -1.54 -7.08
N HIS A 94 -3.44 -2.43 -8.03
CA HIS A 94 -4.49 -3.43 -7.89
C HIS A 94 -3.96 -4.83 -7.54
N SER A 95 -2.66 -5.07 -7.69
CA SER A 95 -2.02 -6.35 -7.44
C SER A 95 -1.23 -6.43 -6.14
N VAL A 96 -0.82 -5.30 -5.56
CA VAL A 96 0.01 -5.26 -4.35
C VAL A 96 -0.79 -4.75 -3.17
N ASP A 97 -0.80 -5.51 -2.07
CA ASP A 97 -1.36 -5.09 -0.79
C ASP A 97 -0.38 -4.09 -0.13
N LEU A 98 -0.84 -2.86 0.13
CA LEU A 98 0.02 -1.83 0.70
C LEU A 98 0.50 -2.19 2.12
N ARG A 99 -0.33 -2.86 2.92
CA ARG A 99 0.01 -3.25 4.30
C ARG A 99 1.09 -4.33 4.31
N GLU A 100 0.92 -5.38 3.51
CA GLU A 100 1.91 -6.45 3.41
C GLU A 100 3.23 -5.93 2.85
N TYR A 101 3.16 -5.08 1.81
CA TYR A 101 4.34 -4.46 1.23
C TYR A 101 5.06 -3.56 2.24
N PHE A 102 4.33 -2.75 3.00
CA PHE A 102 4.91 -1.89 4.03
C PHE A 102 5.61 -2.70 5.13
N GLN A 103 5.00 -3.79 5.61
CA GLN A 103 5.61 -4.70 6.57
C GLN A 103 6.92 -5.30 6.03
N SER A 104 6.94 -5.72 4.75
CA SER A 104 8.14 -6.26 4.11
C SER A 104 9.25 -5.21 4.00
N GLN A 105 8.92 -3.97 3.65
CA GLN A 105 9.91 -2.89 3.58
C GLN A 105 10.45 -2.51 4.95
N LEU A 106 9.63 -2.53 6.01
CA LEU A 106 10.09 -2.33 7.40
C LEU A 106 11.03 -3.45 7.86
N ALA A 107 10.74 -4.70 7.53
CA ALA A 107 11.62 -5.82 7.81
C ALA A 107 12.97 -5.68 7.08
N GLY A 108 12.94 -5.24 5.82
CA GLY A 108 14.15 -4.94 5.04
C GLY A 108 14.96 -3.79 5.65
N LEU A 109 14.31 -2.71 6.06
CA LEU A 109 14.93 -1.59 6.74
C LEU A 109 15.60 -2.04 8.06
N TYR A 110 14.90 -2.83 8.89
CA TYR A 110 15.43 -3.39 10.12
C TYR A 110 16.73 -4.16 9.90
N GLN A 111 16.77 -5.00 8.85
CA GLN A 111 17.97 -5.75 8.48
C GLN A 111 19.12 -4.84 8.02
N GLN A 112 18.83 -3.71 7.36
CA GLN A 112 19.84 -2.78 6.87
C GLN A 112 20.46 -1.91 7.97
N ILE A 113 19.65 -1.33 8.86
CA ILE A 113 20.14 -0.37 9.87
C ILE A 113 20.49 -1.03 11.21
N GLY A 114 20.03 -2.27 11.43
CA GLY A 114 20.24 -3.04 12.65
C GLY A 114 19.31 -2.64 13.80
N GLN A 115 19.24 -3.51 14.80
CA GLN A 115 18.27 -3.42 15.90
C GLN A 115 18.34 -2.11 16.66
N SER A 116 19.53 -1.67 17.11
CA SER A 116 19.66 -0.49 17.97
C SER A 116 19.15 0.79 17.29
N LYS A 117 19.54 1.02 16.02
CA LYS A 117 19.11 2.19 15.26
C LYS A 117 17.63 2.12 14.90
N TYR A 118 17.12 0.93 14.59
CA TYR A 118 15.71 0.76 14.31
C TYR A 118 14.85 1.07 15.55
N THR A 119 15.20 0.54 16.72
CA THR A 119 14.47 0.82 17.97
C THR A 119 14.48 2.30 18.30
N GLU A 120 15.65 2.96 18.23
CA GLU A 120 15.77 4.40 18.44
C GLU A 120 14.89 5.19 17.46
N MET A 121 14.90 4.82 16.19
CA MET A 121 14.06 5.44 15.17
C MET A 121 12.57 5.28 15.51
N ILE A 122 12.10 4.07 15.82
CA ILE A 122 10.70 3.80 16.18
C ILE A 122 10.27 4.50 17.48
N GLU A 123 11.18 4.74 18.41
CA GLU A 123 10.91 5.51 19.64
C GLU A 123 10.77 7.02 19.39
N ASN A 124 11.49 7.55 18.40
CA ASN A 124 11.42 8.97 18.03
C ASN A 124 10.21 9.32 17.14
N ILE A 125 9.44 8.33 16.68
CA ILE A 125 8.17 8.58 15.96
C ILE A 125 7.17 9.22 16.91
N ASP A 126 6.41 10.20 16.40
CA ASP A 126 5.28 10.78 17.11
C ASP A 126 4.28 9.70 17.59
N ILE A 127 3.72 9.90 18.79
CA ILE A 127 2.88 8.92 19.48
C ILE A 127 1.67 8.53 18.62
N GLU A 128 1.05 9.50 17.94
CA GLU A 128 -0.13 9.27 17.11
C GLU A 128 0.23 8.44 15.88
N THR A 129 1.31 8.81 15.19
CA THR A 129 1.79 8.06 14.01
C THR A 129 2.18 6.63 14.39
N LYS A 130 2.86 6.46 15.52
CA LYS A 130 3.26 5.15 16.04
C LYS A 130 2.06 4.29 16.43
N SER A 131 1.03 4.88 17.03
CA SER A 131 -0.21 4.16 17.35
C SER A 131 -0.90 3.68 16.08
N ASN A 132 -1.08 4.58 15.10
CA ASN A 132 -1.70 4.25 13.83
C ASN A 132 -0.91 3.16 13.07
N MET A 133 0.42 3.20 13.09
CA MET A 133 1.25 2.15 12.48
C MET A 133 1.01 0.77 13.11
N LYS A 134 0.90 0.70 14.44
CA LYS A 134 0.70 -0.57 15.16
C LYS A 134 -0.64 -1.24 14.84
N GLU A 135 -1.61 -0.51 14.31
CA GLU A 135 -2.89 -1.09 13.87
C GLU A 135 -2.72 -1.96 12.62
N PHE A 136 -1.74 -1.64 11.77
CA PHE A 136 -1.55 -2.30 10.47
C PHE A 136 -0.32 -3.23 10.43
N VAL A 137 0.76 -2.84 11.10
CA VAL A 137 2.08 -3.49 11.01
C VAL A 137 2.68 -3.80 12.38
N SER A 138 3.48 -4.85 12.42
CA SER A 138 4.29 -5.23 13.58
C SER A 138 5.61 -4.45 13.56
N ILE A 139 5.81 -3.62 14.59
CA ILE A 139 7.00 -2.76 14.78
C ILE A 139 7.64 -2.95 16.15
#